data_AF-A0A972USW5-F1
#
_entry.id   AF-A0A972USW5-F1
#
_cell.length_a   1.000
_cell.length_b   1.000
_cell.length_c   1.000
_cell.angle_alpha   90.00
_cell.angle_beta   90.00
_cell.angle_gamma   90.00
#
_symmetry.space_group_name_H-M   'P 1'
#
loop_
_entity.id
_entity.type
_entity.pdbx_description
1 polymer ?
#
loop_
_entity_poly.entity_id
_entity_poly.type
_entity_poly.pdbx_seq_one_letter_code
_entity_poly.pdbx_strand_id
1 'polypeptide(L)'
;MRDLPETEAEISDDSRWPAFFPSPICLITSQGKHGPVLERVVGATIVNRFPYILAFSVCHRPLSRRHYPRQALIEALDHSRHAIVQFLSPGANLETALSAITGLPDERASQRLAESGLPHSPGESGPSPILQDAFLAYEGHLAAPGKDYTGTEVFLEPHRDVGSHRIYFLEIKGIYLQRDIAKQAKQIRWHSLPLWPDGPKISRPNPAQPLTRGKKTYSKGYTADYRFPSADTVAFEYDRMISNWAYKRLPDDPRAQVEIDNDRARWPCFFPSSLGMITTWADANRPNFMPCGSTAIVARQPFTIAISICYAPINDRYAPRATLDAIRRSGRFGCGVGYDDPAFVDAIRLAGNLSLADAPDKVAATGLEVLEDPRAPVLTACPITLQCAVVGEQRMGTHVMVFGVVEEILVHRDLGPAAPLVWQPWANVLNIATPNSP
;
A
#
# COMPACT_ATOMS: atom_id res chain seq x y z
N MET A 1 0.88 19.39 -21.94
CA MET A 1 0.98 19.36 -20.47
C MET A 1 -0.42 19.59 -19.95
N ARG A 2 -0.88 18.84 -18.94
CA ARG A 2 -2.21 19.06 -18.34
C ARG A 2 -2.03 19.89 -17.10
N ASP A 3 -2.88 20.89 -16.93
CA ASP A 3 -2.91 21.65 -15.68
C ASP A 3 -3.58 20.80 -14.59
N LEU A 4 -3.11 20.96 -13.36
CA LEU A 4 -3.65 20.26 -12.19
C LEU A 4 -4.27 21.27 -11.22
N PRO A 5 -5.44 20.94 -10.61
CA PRO A 5 -6.26 19.75 -10.87
C PRO A 5 -6.93 19.79 -12.26
N GLU A 6 -7.03 18.63 -12.92
CA GLU A 6 -7.76 18.50 -14.19
C GLU A 6 -9.26 18.79 -13.99
N THR A 7 -9.91 19.36 -15.01
CA THR A 7 -11.36 19.56 -15.04
C THR A 7 -12.11 18.24 -15.28
N GLU A 8 -13.41 18.20 -14.98
CA GLU A 8 -14.23 17.01 -15.25
C GLU A 8 -14.29 16.66 -16.75
N ALA A 9 -14.30 17.68 -17.62
CA ALA A 9 -14.29 17.49 -19.07
C ALA A 9 -13.00 16.81 -19.56
N GLU A 10 -11.83 17.29 -19.11
CA GLU A 10 -10.53 16.69 -19.45
C GLU A 10 -10.42 15.22 -18.99
N ILE A 11 -10.99 14.91 -17.82
CA ILE A 11 -11.00 13.54 -17.29
C ILE A 11 -11.98 12.65 -18.06
N SER A 12 -13.14 13.17 -18.44
CA SER A 12 -14.09 12.44 -19.29
C SER A 12 -13.45 12.03 -20.61
N ASP A 13 -12.70 12.95 -21.22
CA ASP A 13 -12.01 12.73 -22.50
C ASP A 13 -10.81 11.77 -22.36
N ASP A 14 -9.98 11.94 -21.33
CA ASP A 14 -8.87 11.02 -21.04
C ASP A 14 -8.56 10.87 -19.56
N SER A 15 -9.29 9.96 -18.94
CA SER A 15 -9.12 9.59 -17.53
C SER A 15 -7.87 8.78 -17.18
N ARG A 16 -6.89 8.57 -18.08
CA ARG A 16 -5.60 7.97 -17.69
C ARG A 16 -5.01 8.72 -16.49
N TRP A 17 -4.29 8.00 -15.63
CA TRP A 17 -3.57 8.65 -14.53
C TRP A 17 -2.56 9.64 -15.11
N PRO A 18 -2.49 10.88 -14.59
CA PRO A 18 -1.58 11.90 -15.10
C PRO A 18 -0.11 11.57 -14.81
N ALA A 19 0.15 10.69 -13.84
CA ALA A 19 1.47 10.12 -13.57
C ALA A 19 1.40 8.68 -13.08
N PHE A 20 2.53 7.98 -13.19
CA PHE A 20 2.73 6.66 -12.63
C PHE A 20 2.99 6.73 -11.12
N PHE A 21 2.40 5.79 -10.37
CA PHE A 21 2.78 5.47 -9.00
C PHE A 21 2.68 3.94 -8.81
N PRO A 22 3.69 3.27 -8.25
CA PRO A 22 3.64 1.82 -8.00
C PRO A 22 2.42 1.49 -7.12
N SER A 23 1.45 0.76 -7.67
CA SER A 23 0.16 0.48 -7.01
C SER A 23 -0.23 -0.98 -7.20
N PRO A 24 -0.13 -1.81 -6.15
CA PRO A 24 -0.41 -3.24 -6.25
C PRO A 24 -1.84 -3.48 -6.70
N ILE A 25 -2.06 -4.57 -7.42
CA ILE A 25 -3.41 -4.95 -7.87
C ILE A 25 -3.87 -6.17 -7.08
N CYS A 26 -5.11 -6.11 -6.61
CA CYS A 26 -5.78 -7.20 -5.92
C CYS A 26 -7.15 -7.48 -6.53
N LEU A 27 -7.71 -8.62 -6.16
CA LEU A 27 -9.12 -8.93 -6.38
C LEU A 27 -9.86 -8.78 -5.07
N ILE A 28 -11.08 -8.24 -5.13
CA ILE A 28 -11.97 -8.13 -3.98
C ILE A 28 -13.24 -8.92 -4.28
N THR A 29 -13.63 -9.74 -3.32
CA THR A 29 -14.91 -10.44 -3.30
C THR A 29 -15.72 -10.01 -2.10
N SER A 30 -17.03 -9.82 -2.32
CA SER A 30 -17.99 -9.48 -1.27
C SER A 30 -19.31 -10.18 -1.54
N GLN A 31 -20.04 -10.56 -0.50
CA GLN A 31 -21.38 -11.11 -0.66
C GLN A 31 -22.39 -9.97 -0.93
N GLY A 32 -23.00 -9.95 -2.11
CA GLY A 32 -24.08 -9.03 -2.44
C GLY A 32 -25.47 -9.63 -2.21
N LYS A 33 -26.50 -8.78 -2.31
CA LYS A 33 -27.92 -9.20 -2.25
C LYS A 33 -28.30 -10.19 -3.36
N HIS A 34 -27.67 -10.05 -4.53
CA HIS A 34 -27.96 -10.85 -5.73
C HIS A 34 -26.89 -11.92 -6.00
N GLY A 35 -26.07 -12.25 -5.00
CA GLY A 35 -24.94 -13.15 -5.13
C GLY A 35 -23.59 -12.47 -4.89
N PRO A 36 -22.50 -13.24 -4.88
CA PRO A 36 -21.17 -12.71 -4.65
C PRO A 36 -20.70 -11.85 -5.82
N VAL A 37 -20.02 -10.75 -5.52
CA VAL A 37 -19.39 -9.87 -6.51
C VAL A 37 -17.89 -10.12 -6.55
N LEU A 38 -17.29 -9.93 -7.73
CA LEU A 38 -15.85 -9.98 -7.95
C LEU A 38 -15.42 -8.69 -8.69
N GLU A 39 -14.40 -8.02 -8.16
CA GLU A 39 -13.88 -6.78 -8.73
C GLU A 39 -12.35 -6.70 -8.62
N ARG A 40 -11.74 -5.94 -9.51
CA ARG A 40 -10.30 -5.62 -9.45
C ARG A 40 -10.13 -4.25 -8.82
N VAL A 41 -9.27 -4.17 -7.81
CA VAL A 41 -8.89 -2.90 -7.19
C VAL A 41 -7.38 -2.66 -7.33
N VAL A 42 -7.03 -1.40 -7.58
CA VAL A 42 -5.65 -0.93 -7.70
C VAL A 42 -5.33 -0.08 -6.48
N GLY A 43 -4.19 -0.32 -5.83
CA GLY A 43 -3.73 0.51 -4.71
C GLY A 43 -4.33 0.14 -3.36
N ALA A 44 -4.86 -1.08 -3.19
CA ALA A 44 -5.14 -1.59 -1.84
C ALA A 44 -3.84 -1.60 -1.02
N THR A 45 -3.90 -1.16 0.24
CA THR A 45 -2.70 -1.00 1.06
C THR A 45 -3.02 -1.11 2.55
N ILE A 46 -2.09 -1.67 3.33
CA ILE A 46 -2.21 -1.68 4.79
C ILE A 46 -1.91 -0.28 5.33
N VAL A 47 -2.92 0.37 5.91
CA VAL A 47 -2.87 1.77 6.37
C VAL A 47 -2.71 1.91 7.88
N ASN A 48 -3.03 0.87 8.65
CA ASN A 48 -2.86 0.86 10.10
C ASN A 48 -2.46 -0.53 10.59
N ARG A 49 -1.71 -0.58 11.70
CA ARG A 49 -1.19 -1.83 12.29
C ARG A 49 -2.00 -2.32 13.48
N PHE A 50 -2.54 -1.40 14.27
CA PHE A 50 -3.27 -1.74 15.49
C PHE A 50 -4.53 -0.88 15.60
N PRO A 51 -5.72 -1.42 15.27
CA PRO A 51 -5.94 -2.73 14.62
C PRO A 51 -5.35 -2.82 13.21
N TYR A 52 -5.18 -4.02 12.66
CA TYR A 52 -4.78 -4.20 11.27
C TYR A 52 -5.87 -3.71 10.31
N ILE A 53 -5.61 -2.58 9.63
CA ILE A 53 -6.56 -1.98 8.68
C ILE A 53 -5.93 -1.96 7.28
N LEU A 54 -6.67 -2.53 6.33
CA LEU A 54 -6.43 -2.38 4.91
C LEU A 54 -7.39 -1.32 4.36
N ALA A 55 -6.87 -0.37 3.59
CA ALA A 55 -7.70 0.55 2.83
C ALA A 55 -7.67 0.20 1.35
N PHE A 56 -8.82 0.36 0.70
CA PHE A 56 -8.92 0.27 -0.76
C PHE A 56 -9.92 1.30 -1.27
N SER A 57 -9.68 1.79 -2.48
CA SER A 57 -10.47 2.87 -3.06
C SER A 57 -11.29 2.38 -4.25
N VAL A 58 -12.56 2.81 -4.31
CA VAL A 58 -13.48 2.50 -5.41
C VAL A 58 -14.09 3.78 -5.95
N CYS A 59 -14.21 3.87 -7.27
CA CYS A 59 -14.89 4.99 -7.92
C CYS A 59 -16.39 4.90 -7.60
N HIS A 60 -16.98 5.99 -7.08
CA HIS A 60 -18.45 6.09 -6.86
C HIS A 60 -19.10 7.14 -7.76
N ARG A 61 -18.30 7.96 -8.43
CA ARG A 61 -18.80 8.94 -9.41
C ARG A 61 -18.50 8.50 -10.83
N PRO A 62 -19.40 8.77 -11.80
CA PRO A 62 -19.10 8.55 -13.20
C PRO A 62 -18.06 9.57 -13.65
N LEU A 63 -16.87 9.09 -14.06
CA LEU A 63 -15.82 9.95 -14.58
C LEU A 63 -15.57 9.73 -16.06
N SER A 64 -15.53 8.47 -16.49
CA SER A 64 -15.33 8.10 -17.89
C SER A 64 -15.73 6.64 -18.09
N ARG A 65 -15.66 6.14 -19.33
CA ARG A 65 -15.83 4.70 -19.60
C ARG A 65 -14.80 3.82 -18.87
N ARG A 66 -13.59 4.32 -18.64
CA ARG A 66 -12.52 3.59 -17.94
C ARG A 66 -12.69 3.67 -16.42
N HIS A 67 -13.20 4.79 -15.92
CA HIS A 67 -13.43 5.05 -14.50
C HIS A 67 -14.94 5.14 -14.24
N TYR A 68 -15.59 3.98 -14.33
CA TYR A 68 -17.02 3.81 -14.04
C TYR A 68 -17.26 3.55 -12.53
N PRO A 69 -18.43 3.95 -11.99
CA PRO A 69 -18.80 3.66 -10.60
C PRO A 69 -18.84 2.16 -10.33
N ARG A 70 -18.23 1.69 -9.25
CA ARG A 70 -18.26 0.28 -8.81
C ARG A 70 -19.48 0.02 -7.92
N GLN A 71 -20.66 0.33 -8.44
CA GLN A 71 -21.89 0.36 -7.67
C GLN A 71 -22.22 -1.00 -7.05
N ALA A 72 -22.08 -2.08 -7.81
CA ALA A 72 -22.36 -3.43 -7.31
C ALA A 72 -21.41 -3.85 -6.16
N LEU A 73 -20.13 -3.45 -6.22
CA LEU A 73 -19.19 -3.70 -5.11
C LEU A 73 -19.53 -2.85 -3.89
N ILE A 74 -19.83 -1.57 -4.08
CA ILE A 74 -20.26 -0.65 -3.00
C ILE A 74 -21.49 -1.22 -2.28
N GLU A 75 -22.51 -1.63 -3.03
CA GLU A 75 -23.73 -2.22 -2.46
C GLU A 75 -23.46 -3.53 -1.73
N ALA A 76 -22.59 -4.38 -2.27
CA ALA A 76 -22.21 -5.63 -1.61
C ALA A 76 -21.45 -5.38 -0.30
N LEU A 77 -20.53 -4.40 -0.27
CA LEU A 77 -19.80 -4.00 0.94
C LEU A 77 -20.72 -3.40 1.99
N ASP A 78 -21.62 -2.50 1.59
CA ASP A 78 -22.57 -1.86 2.50
C ASP A 78 -23.57 -2.89 3.06
N HIS A 79 -23.95 -3.89 2.26
CA HIS A 79 -24.84 -4.99 2.67
C HIS A 79 -24.17 -6.00 3.61
N SER A 80 -23.04 -6.59 3.20
CA SER A 80 -22.41 -7.69 3.95
C SER A 80 -21.50 -7.22 5.07
N ARG A 81 -21.00 -5.97 4.99
CA ARG A 81 -19.97 -5.43 5.87
C ARG A 81 -18.69 -6.30 5.89
N HIS A 82 -18.50 -7.16 4.89
CA HIS A 82 -17.47 -8.20 4.89
C HIS A 82 -16.85 -8.35 3.50
N ALA A 83 -15.53 -8.45 3.42
CA ALA A 83 -14.83 -8.60 2.15
C ALA A 83 -13.60 -9.49 2.29
N ILE A 84 -13.23 -10.11 1.18
CA ILE A 84 -11.95 -10.81 1.04
C ILE A 84 -11.12 -10.08 -0.02
N VAL A 85 -9.94 -9.62 0.38
CA VAL A 85 -8.94 -9.00 -0.49
C VAL A 85 -7.86 -10.04 -0.78
N GLN A 86 -7.75 -10.47 -2.02
CA GLN A 86 -6.97 -11.66 -2.40
C GLN A 86 -6.09 -11.43 -3.62
N PHE A 87 -5.05 -12.24 -3.71
CA PHE A 87 -3.97 -12.08 -4.67
C PHE A 87 -3.73 -13.36 -5.45
N LEU A 88 -3.75 -13.23 -6.77
CA LEU A 88 -3.37 -14.25 -7.72
C LEU A 88 -2.02 -13.89 -8.34
N SER A 89 -1.20 -14.90 -8.60
CA SER A 89 0.02 -14.71 -9.39
C SER A 89 -0.31 -14.54 -10.87
N PRO A 90 0.55 -13.87 -11.66
CA PRO A 90 0.41 -13.83 -13.10
C PRO A 90 0.28 -15.23 -13.72
N GLY A 91 -0.67 -15.38 -14.64
CA GLY A 91 -1.00 -16.65 -15.30
C GLY A 91 -2.49 -16.80 -15.56
N ALA A 92 -2.89 -17.97 -16.06
CA ALA A 92 -4.23 -18.24 -16.56
C ALA A 92 -5.34 -17.89 -15.56
N ASN A 93 -5.18 -18.22 -14.27
CA ASN A 93 -6.21 -17.94 -13.25
C ASN A 93 -6.43 -16.44 -13.03
N LEU A 94 -5.36 -15.64 -13.07
CA LEU A 94 -5.51 -14.19 -13.00
C LEU A 94 -6.15 -13.65 -14.28
N GLU A 95 -5.74 -14.17 -15.44
CA GLU A 95 -6.29 -13.77 -16.74
C GLU A 95 -7.79 -14.05 -16.86
N THR A 96 -8.29 -15.20 -16.38
CA THR A 96 -9.73 -15.51 -16.40
C THR A 96 -10.52 -14.59 -15.47
N ALA A 97 -10.02 -14.32 -14.26
CA ALA A 97 -10.64 -13.35 -13.35
C ALA A 97 -10.73 -11.95 -13.98
N LEU A 98 -9.62 -11.46 -14.54
CA LEU A 98 -9.57 -10.15 -15.18
C LEU A 98 -10.44 -10.08 -16.44
N SER A 99 -10.52 -11.16 -17.21
CA SER A 99 -11.39 -11.27 -18.38
C SER A 99 -12.86 -11.23 -17.98
N ALA A 100 -13.27 -11.92 -16.93
CA ALA A 100 -14.63 -11.85 -16.41
C ALA A 100 -15.00 -10.44 -15.93
N ILE A 101 -14.09 -9.77 -15.22
CA ILE A 101 -14.30 -8.39 -14.74
C ILE A 101 -14.40 -7.39 -15.90
N THR A 102 -13.58 -7.56 -16.94
CA THR A 102 -13.55 -6.65 -18.10
C THR A 102 -14.68 -6.93 -19.09
N GLY A 103 -15.08 -8.20 -19.24
CA GLY A 103 -16.10 -8.64 -20.20
C GLY A 103 -17.53 -8.41 -19.72
N LEU A 104 -17.75 -8.28 -18.41
CA LEU A 104 -19.08 -8.04 -17.82
C LEU A 104 -19.17 -6.65 -17.18
N PRO A 105 -20.21 -5.86 -17.52
CA PRO A 105 -20.41 -4.54 -16.94
C PRO A 105 -20.82 -4.64 -15.45
N ASP A 106 -20.81 -3.51 -14.74
CA ASP A 106 -21.02 -3.47 -13.28
C ASP A 106 -22.39 -4.04 -12.86
N GLU A 107 -23.43 -3.84 -13.65
CA GLU A 107 -24.79 -4.34 -13.40
C GLU A 107 -24.85 -5.89 -13.40
N ARG A 108 -23.83 -6.53 -13.98
CA ARG A 108 -23.67 -7.99 -14.02
C ARG A 108 -22.52 -8.46 -13.13
N ALA A 109 -22.05 -7.64 -12.19
CA ALA A 109 -20.91 -7.98 -11.34
C ALA A 109 -21.11 -9.26 -10.52
N SER A 110 -22.35 -9.61 -10.14
CA SER A 110 -22.67 -10.86 -9.44
C SER A 110 -22.44 -12.12 -10.29
N GLN A 111 -22.33 -11.98 -11.62
CA GLN A 111 -22.05 -13.08 -12.54
C GLN A 111 -20.55 -13.29 -12.78
N ARG A 112 -19.71 -12.29 -12.45
CA ARG A 112 -18.26 -12.30 -12.75
C ARG A 112 -17.52 -13.45 -12.07
N LEU A 113 -17.88 -13.78 -10.82
CA LEU A 113 -17.26 -14.89 -10.11
C LEU A 113 -17.54 -16.22 -10.81
N ALA A 114 -18.80 -16.47 -11.20
CA ALA A 114 -19.18 -17.67 -11.95
C ALA A 114 -18.51 -17.70 -13.33
N GLU A 115 -18.52 -16.58 -14.07
CA GLU A 115 -17.91 -16.45 -15.40
C GLU A 115 -16.39 -16.69 -15.36
N SER A 116 -15.71 -16.32 -14.27
CA SER A 116 -14.28 -16.57 -14.11
C SER A 116 -13.93 -18.07 -14.05
N GLY A 117 -14.91 -18.92 -13.73
CA GLY A 117 -14.72 -20.37 -13.55
C GLY A 117 -13.86 -20.73 -12.34
N LEU A 118 -13.42 -19.75 -11.53
CA LEU A 118 -12.48 -20.00 -10.44
C LEU A 118 -13.17 -20.70 -9.25
N PRO A 119 -12.57 -21.79 -8.73
CA PRO A 119 -13.06 -22.46 -7.55
C PRO A 119 -13.00 -21.52 -6.34
N HIS A 120 -14.06 -21.52 -5.53
CA HIS A 120 -14.15 -20.70 -4.34
C HIS A 120 -14.92 -21.39 -3.21
N SER A 121 -14.72 -20.91 -1.99
CA SER A 121 -15.47 -21.29 -0.80
C SER A 121 -15.86 -20.04 -0.01
N PRO A 122 -16.76 -20.11 0.97
CA PRO A 122 -16.91 -19.03 1.95
C PRO A 122 -15.63 -18.78 2.74
N GLY A 123 -15.50 -17.58 3.29
CA GLY A 123 -14.51 -17.26 4.33
C GLY A 123 -14.85 -17.95 5.67
N GLU A 124 -13.93 -17.88 6.63
CA GLU A 124 -14.08 -18.49 7.95
C GLU A 124 -14.93 -17.64 8.91
N SER A 125 -14.88 -16.33 8.74
CA SER A 125 -15.61 -15.34 9.54
C SER A 125 -16.82 -14.73 8.83
N GLY A 126 -16.99 -14.97 7.53
CA GLY A 126 -18.11 -14.42 6.78
C GLY A 126 -18.40 -15.06 5.42
N PRO A 127 -19.49 -14.63 4.76
CA PRO A 127 -20.01 -15.29 3.56
C PRO A 127 -19.26 -14.92 2.28
N SER A 128 -18.36 -13.92 2.32
CA SER A 128 -17.67 -13.45 1.11
C SER A 128 -16.73 -14.54 0.58
N PRO A 129 -16.71 -14.81 -0.73
CA PRO A 129 -15.94 -15.94 -1.27
C PRO A 129 -14.42 -15.75 -1.24
N ILE A 130 -13.68 -16.83 -0.93
CA ILE A 130 -12.24 -16.95 -1.10
C ILE A 130 -11.92 -17.82 -2.32
N LEU A 131 -11.14 -17.28 -3.26
CA LEU A 131 -10.67 -17.99 -4.46
C LEU A 131 -9.59 -19.00 -4.08
N GLN A 132 -9.77 -20.28 -4.39
CA GLN A 132 -8.84 -21.35 -3.97
C GLN A 132 -7.45 -21.27 -4.62
N ASP A 133 -7.36 -20.57 -5.76
CA ASP A 133 -6.13 -20.35 -6.50
C ASP A 133 -5.31 -19.14 -6.01
N ALA A 134 -5.88 -18.31 -5.12
CA ALA A 134 -5.14 -17.22 -4.52
C ALA A 134 -3.94 -17.76 -3.72
N PHE A 135 -2.84 -17.01 -3.71
CA PHE A 135 -1.68 -17.38 -2.89
C PHE A 135 -1.75 -16.75 -1.49
N LEU A 136 -2.53 -15.67 -1.37
CA LEU A 136 -2.73 -14.89 -0.16
C LEU A 136 -4.11 -14.24 -0.20
N ALA A 137 -4.81 -14.23 0.93
CA ALA A 137 -6.03 -13.46 1.12
C ALA A 137 -6.12 -12.86 2.53
N TYR A 138 -6.65 -11.64 2.59
CA TYR A 138 -7.08 -10.98 3.82
C TYR A 138 -8.59 -11.04 3.89
N GLU A 139 -9.09 -11.66 4.94
CA GLU A 139 -10.50 -11.66 5.28
C GLU A 139 -10.73 -10.60 6.35
N GLY A 140 -11.73 -9.74 6.15
CA GLY A 140 -12.01 -8.66 7.08
C GLY A 140 -13.42 -8.15 7.03
N HIS A 141 -13.71 -7.31 8.03
CA HIS A 141 -14.97 -6.60 8.16
C HIS A 141 -14.75 -5.11 7.99
N LEU A 142 -15.74 -4.43 7.44
CA LEU A 142 -15.72 -2.97 7.38
C LEU A 142 -15.58 -2.41 8.80
N ALA A 143 -14.60 -1.52 8.97
CA ALA A 143 -14.25 -0.94 10.26
C ALA A 143 -15.48 -0.36 10.95
N ALA A 144 -15.61 -0.65 12.24
CA ALA A 144 -16.69 -0.12 13.07
C ALA A 144 -16.23 1.14 13.81
N PRO A 145 -17.16 2.04 14.16
CA PRO A 145 -16.87 3.15 15.06
C PRO A 145 -16.19 2.66 16.33
N GLY A 146 -15.11 3.34 16.71
CA GLY A 146 -14.30 2.94 17.85
C GLY A 146 -13.52 4.11 18.42
N LYS A 147 -12.57 3.78 19.30
CA LYS A 147 -11.64 4.75 19.87
C LYS A 147 -10.21 4.30 19.64
N ASP A 148 -9.32 5.27 19.44
CA ASP A 148 -7.90 5.00 19.35
C ASP A 148 -7.21 4.93 20.72
N TYR A 149 -5.89 4.79 20.73
CA TYR A 149 -5.08 4.68 21.95
C TYR A 149 -5.12 5.93 22.85
N THR A 150 -5.58 7.07 22.31
CA THR A 150 -5.77 8.32 23.06
C THR A 150 -7.21 8.52 23.52
N GLY A 151 -8.11 7.57 23.23
CA GLY A 151 -9.53 7.67 23.51
C GLY A 151 -10.30 8.54 22.50
N THR A 152 -9.66 8.99 21.41
CA THR A 152 -10.32 9.77 20.36
C THR A 152 -11.12 8.86 19.45
N GLU A 153 -12.31 9.30 19.04
CA GLU A 153 -13.15 8.55 18.10
C GLU A 153 -12.46 8.35 16.73
N VAL A 154 -12.65 7.15 16.17
CA VAL A 154 -12.15 6.74 14.85
C VAL A 154 -13.23 5.96 14.12
N PHE A 155 -13.15 5.94 12.78
CA PHE A 155 -14.09 5.22 11.90
C PHE A 155 -15.57 5.51 12.18
N LEU A 156 -15.94 6.79 12.30
CA LEU A 156 -17.36 7.20 12.38
C LEU A 156 -18.20 6.54 11.29
N GLU A 157 -17.60 6.41 10.10
CA GLU A 157 -18.07 5.60 9.00
C GLU A 157 -16.99 4.56 8.65
N PRO A 158 -17.37 3.40 8.06
CA PRO A 158 -16.41 2.40 7.57
C PRO A 158 -15.64 2.86 6.33
N HIS A 159 -15.98 4.03 5.80
CA HIS A 159 -15.43 4.58 4.59
C HIS A 159 -15.25 6.08 4.71
N ARG A 160 -14.57 6.67 3.74
CA ARG A 160 -14.47 8.10 3.55
C ARG A 160 -14.50 8.44 2.07
N ASP A 161 -15.35 9.38 1.70
CA ASP A 161 -15.37 9.90 0.35
C ASP A 161 -14.27 10.95 0.15
N VAL A 162 -13.48 10.77 -0.90
CA VAL A 162 -12.40 11.66 -1.33
C VAL A 162 -12.57 11.88 -2.83
N GLY A 163 -13.12 13.04 -3.18
CA GLY A 163 -13.43 13.37 -4.57
C GLY A 163 -14.36 12.34 -5.21
N SER A 164 -13.94 11.79 -6.35
CA SER A 164 -14.67 10.78 -7.12
C SER A 164 -14.66 9.37 -6.53
N HIS A 165 -13.91 9.16 -5.45
CA HIS A 165 -13.68 7.84 -4.90
C HIS A 165 -14.10 7.72 -3.43
N ARG A 166 -14.46 6.50 -3.05
CA ARG A 166 -14.84 6.09 -1.71
C ARG A 166 -13.77 5.14 -1.22
N ILE A 167 -13.14 5.50 -0.11
CA ILE A 167 -12.07 4.72 0.50
C ILE A 167 -12.71 3.89 1.61
N TYR A 168 -12.75 2.57 1.44
CA TYR A 168 -13.21 1.65 2.49
C TYR A 168 -12.06 1.26 3.41
N PHE A 169 -12.35 1.15 4.70
CA PHE A 169 -11.44 0.66 5.73
C PHE A 169 -11.88 -0.73 6.17
N LEU A 170 -11.05 -1.72 5.91
CA LEU A 170 -11.28 -3.12 6.23
C LEU A 170 -10.41 -3.52 7.41
N GLU A 171 -11.03 -3.83 8.55
CA GLU A 171 -10.33 -4.47 9.66
C GLU A 171 -10.12 -5.95 9.36
N ILE A 172 -8.86 -6.35 9.23
CA ILE A 172 -8.49 -7.72 8.90
C ILE A 172 -8.71 -8.59 10.14
N LYS A 173 -9.49 -9.66 9.98
CA LYS A 173 -9.77 -10.66 11.01
C LYS A 173 -9.05 -11.98 10.76
N GLY A 174 -8.73 -12.27 9.51
CA GLY A 174 -8.06 -13.51 9.12
C GLY A 174 -7.06 -13.29 7.99
N ILE A 175 -5.97 -14.05 8.02
CA ILE A 175 -4.98 -14.13 6.95
C ILE A 175 -4.91 -15.57 6.46
N TYR A 176 -5.09 -15.73 5.16
CA TYR A 176 -4.97 -17.00 4.46
C TYR A 176 -3.69 -16.98 3.65
N LEU A 177 -2.84 -17.98 3.86
CA LEU A 177 -1.64 -18.21 3.06
C LEU A 177 -1.72 -19.59 2.42
N GLN A 178 -1.45 -19.70 1.12
CA GLN A 178 -1.49 -20.99 0.44
C GLN A 178 -0.58 -21.99 1.15
N ARG A 179 -1.10 -23.20 1.38
CA ARG A 179 -0.47 -24.28 2.15
C ARG A 179 0.97 -24.53 1.73
N ASP A 180 1.23 -24.60 0.43
CA ASP A 180 2.56 -24.93 -0.08
C ASP A 180 3.57 -23.80 0.17
N ILE A 181 3.12 -22.55 0.28
CA ILE A 181 3.97 -21.43 0.71
C ILE A 181 4.23 -21.51 2.21
N ALA A 182 3.18 -21.76 3.01
CA ALA A 182 3.31 -21.92 4.46
C ALA A 182 4.23 -23.09 4.85
N LYS A 183 4.24 -24.15 4.03
CA LYS A 183 5.12 -25.33 4.17
C LYS A 183 6.48 -25.16 3.49
N GLN A 184 6.81 -23.97 3.00
CA GLN A 184 8.09 -23.65 2.37
C GLN A 184 8.41 -24.50 1.12
N ALA A 185 7.39 -25.00 0.42
CA ALA A 185 7.54 -25.64 -0.89
C ALA A 185 7.49 -24.63 -2.05
N LYS A 186 6.80 -23.50 -1.84
CA LYS A 186 6.73 -22.38 -2.79
C LYS A 186 7.13 -21.07 -2.11
N GLN A 187 7.55 -20.10 -2.91
CA GLN A 187 7.99 -18.79 -2.48
C GLN A 187 7.28 -17.69 -3.28
N ILE A 188 6.71 -16.73 -2.57
CA ILE A 188 6.25 -15.46 -3.14
C ILE A 188 7.48 -14.57 -3.38
N ARG A 189 7.55 -13.97 -4.57
CA ARG A 189 8.56 -12.98 -4.96
C ARG A 189 7.88 -11.70 -5.41
N TRP A 190 8.30 -10.59 -4.82
CA TRP A 190 7.69 -9.28 -5.05
C TRP A 190 8.73 -8.18 -5.12
N HIS A 191 8.68 -7.37 -6.17
CA HIS A 191 9.51 -6.17 -6.31
C HIS A 191 8.69 -4.94 -5.93
N SER A 192 8.98 -4.39 -4.75
CA SER A 192 8.23 -3.26 -4.16
C SER A 192 8.55 -1.90 -4.79
N LEU A 193 9.67 -1.79 -5.49
CA LEU A 193 10.08 -0.59 -6.22
C LEU A 193 10.13 -0.86 -7.72
N PRO A 194 9.86 0.16 -8.56
CA PRO A 194 10.11 0.10 -9.99
C PRO A 194 11.62 -0.01 -10.25
N LEU A 195 11.96 -0.64 -11.37
CA LEU A 195 13.29 -0.59 -11.96
C LEU A 195 13.36 0.64 -12.88
N TRP A 196 14.53 1.28 -12.89
CA TRP A 196 14.86 2.33 -13.86
C TRP A 196 16.28 2.08 -14.39
N PRO A 197 16.45 1.16 -15.36
CA PRO A 197 17.78 0.68 -15.76
C PRO A 197 18.72 1.80 -16.23
N ASP A 198 18.17 2.79 -16.92
CA ASP A 198 18.90 3.94 -17.46
C ASP A 198 18.71 5.21 -16.62
N GLY A 199 18.26 5.05 -15.36
CA GLY A 199 18.11 6.17 -14.43
C GLY A 199 19.45 6.80 -14.02
N PRO A 200 19.42 8.01 -13.44
CA PRO A 200 20.62 8.66 -12.95
C PRO A 200 21.31 7.79 -11.90
N LYS A 201 22.64 7.74 -11.95
CA LYS A 201 23.43 7.05 -10.93
C LYS A 201 23.53 7.93 -9.70
N ILE A 202 23.09 7.42 -8.56
CA ILE A 202 23.16 8.13 -7.30
C ILE A 202 24.51 7.81 -6.66
N SER A 203 25.21 8.86 -6.21
CA SER A 203 26.41 8.68 -5.39
C SER A 203 26.02 7.98 -4.10
N ARG A 204 26.69 6.86 -3.79
CA ARG A 204 26.48 6.22 -2.49
C ARG A 204 26.85 7.21 -1.38
N PRO A 205 26.07 7.28 -0.29
CA PRO A 205 26.44 8.08 0.86
C PRO A 205 27.85 7.68 1.31
N ASN A 206 28.68 8.67 1.61
CA ASN A 206 29.97 8.42 2.23
C ASN A 206 29.68 7.80 3.61
N PRO A 207 30.22 6.63 4.00
CA PRO A 207 29.95 6.02 5.30
C PRO A 207 30.44 6.84 6.51
N ALA A 208 30.85 8.09 6.29
CA ALA A 208 31.43 9.02 7.23
C ALA A 208 30.37 9.69 8.11
N GLN A 209 29.71 8.88 8.95
CA GLN A 209 29.69 9.07 10.40
C GLN A 209 28.92 7.89 10.97
N PRO A 210 29.52 7.09 11.87
CA PRO A 210 28.72 6.16 12.65
C PRO A 210 27.70 7.01 13.38
N LEU A 211 26.43 6.88 12.98
CA LEU A 211 25.32 7.43 13.76
C LEU A 211 25.61 7.07 15.20
N THR A 212 25.72 8.08 16.06
CA THR A 212 25.84 7.90 17.49
C THR A 212 24.64 7.04 17.89
N ARG A 213 24.86 5.73 17.95
CA ARG A 213 23.89 4.73 18.36
C ARG A 213 23.66 5.00 19.84
N GLY A 214 22.86 6.01 20.16
CA GLY A 214 22.00 5.92 21.33
C GLY A 214 21.33 4.56 21.23
N LYS A 215 21.36 3.77 22.32
CA LYS A 215 21.01 2.34 22.38
C LYS A 215 19.64 2.01 21.73
N LYS A 216 19.55 2.01 20.41
CA LYS A 216 18.39 1.51 19.68
C LYS A 216 18.60 0.00 19.58
N THR A 217 17.74 -0.73 20.28
CA THR A 217 17.68 -2.20 20.26
C THR A 217 17.17 -2.73 18.93
N TYR A 218 16.67 -1.85 18.04
CA TYR A 218 16.03 -2.18 16.79
C TYR A 218 16.50 -1.31 15.61
N SER A 219 16.68 -1.94 14.45
CA SER A 219 16.93 -1.28 13.16
C SER A 219 15.96 -1.84 12.12
N LYS A 220 15.30 -0.97 11.36
CA LYS A 220 14.43 -1.33 10.25
C LYS A 220 15.28 -1.74 9.05
N GLY A 221 15.18 -3.01 8.69
CA GLY A 221 15.63 -3.48 7.38
C GLY A 221 14.70 -2.98 6.27
N TYR A 222 15.23 -2.95 5.04
CA TYR A 222 14.45 -2.73 3.83
C TYR A 222 15.14 -3.39 2.64
N THR A 223 14.36 -3.99 1.74
CA THR A 223 14.80 -4.55 0.47
C THR A 223 13.73 -4.26 -0.58
N ALA A 224 14.14 -3.99 -1.82
CA ALA A 224 13.20 -3.84 -2.92
C ALA A 224 12.66 -5.20 -3.40
N ASP A 225 13.52 -6.23 -3.39
CA ASP A 225 13.21 -7.64 -3.73
C ASP A 225 12.80 -8.41 -2.47
N TYR A 226 11.49 -8.57 -2.28
CA TYR A 226 10.90 -9.35 -1.20
C TYR A 226 10.71 -10.80 -1.62
N ARG A 227 11.13 -11.71 -0.74
CA ARG A 227 10.99 -13.16 -0.91
C ARG A 227 10.37 -13.74 0.34
N PHE A 228 9.40 -14.63 0.20
CA PHE A 228 8.79 -15.29 1.34
C PHE A 228 8.23 -16.68 1.00
N PRO A 229 8.49 -17.71 1.81
CA PRO A 229 9.42 -17.69 2.94
C PRO A 229 10.88 -17.58 2.46
N SER A 230 11.74 -17.02 3.29
CA SER A 230 13.19 -16.95 3.13
C SER A 230 13.89 -17.05 4.49
N ALA A 231 15.20 -17.34 4.50
CA ALA A 231 15.98 -17.55 5.73
C ALA A 231 15.97 -16.35 6.70
N ASP A 232 15.73 -15.14 6.19
CA ASP A 232 15.66 -13.88 6.91
C ASP A 232 14.23 -13.43 7.23
N THR A 233 13.21 -14.23 6.88
CA THR A 233 11.81 -13.99 7.25
C THR A 233 11.35 -14.95 8.33
N VAL A 234 10.55 -14.44 9.28
CA VAL A 234 9.86 -15.29 10.25
C VAL A 234 8.83 -16.13 9.50
N ALA A 235 8.80 -17.45 9.74
CA ALA A 235 7.79 -18.32 9.17
C ALA A 235 6.38 -17.87 9.58
N PHE A 236 5.42 -17.96 8.65
CA PHE A 236 4.03 -17.62 8.96
C PHE A 236 3.45 -18.62 9.96
N GLU A 237 3.26 -18.19 11.21
CA GLU A 237 2.53 -18.98 12.19
C GLU A 237 1.03 -18.94 11.89
N TYR A 238 0.43 -20.12 11.75
CA TYR A 238 -0.99 -20.30 11.48
C TYR A 238 -1.65 -21.09 12.62
N ASP A 239 -2.94 -20.87 12.84
CA ASP A 239 -3.69 -21.54 13.89
C ASP A 239 -4.23 -22.90 13.43
N ARG A 240 -4.58 -23.02 12.14
CA ARG A 240 -5.06 -24.28 11.54
C ARG A 240 -4.83 -24.34 10.02
N MET A 241 -4.90 -25.56 9.49
CA MET A 241 -4.94 -25.84 8.05
C MET A 241 -6.37 -26.10 7.61
N ILE A 242 -6.82 -25.43 6.55
CA ILE A 242 -8.19 -25.49 6.04
C ILE A 242 -8.11 -25.70 4.53
N SER A 243 -8.40 -26.91 4.06
CA SER A 243 -8.23 -27.27 2.65
C SER A 243 -6.81 -26.94 2.16
N ASN A 244 -6.66 -25.98 1.24
CA ASN A 244 -5.39 -25.53 0.68
C ASN A 244 -4.77 -24.31 1.41
N TRP A 245 -5.26 -23.97 2.60
CA TRP A 245 -4.88 -22.75 3.31
C TRP A 245 -4.26 -23.03 4.67
N ALA A 246 -3.17 -22.33 4.97
CA ALA A 246 -2.76 -22.03 6.33
C ALA A 246 -3.50 -20.76 6.78
N TYR A 247 -4.32 -20.87 7.82
CA TYR A 247 -5.16 -19.78 8.31
C TYR A 247 -4.67 -19.24 9.65
N LYS A 248 -4.52 -17.93 9.75
CA LYS A 248 -4.21 -17.20 10.98
C LYS A 248 -5.34 -16.25 11.32
N ARG A 249 -5.98 -16.43 12.48
CA ARG A 249 -6.93 -15.46 13.02
C ARG A 249 -6.18 -14.35 13.74
N LEU A 250 -6.58 -13.11 13.50
CA LEU A 250 -6.10 -11.96 14.27
C LEU A 250 -6.97 -11.77 15.52
N PRO A 251 -6.37 -11.52 16.70
CA PRO A 251 -7.11 -11.19 17.91
C PRO A 251 -7.97 -9.95 17.72
N ASP A 252 -9.16 -9.94 18.34
CA ASP A 252 -10.04 -8.77 18.33
C ASP A 252 -9.49 -7.60 19.15
N ASP A 253 -8.63 -7.86 20.15
CA ASP A 253 -7.89 -6.81 20.87
C ASP A 253 -6.67 -6.35 20.05
N PRO A 254 -6.62 -5.07 19.59
CA PRO A 254 -5.49 -4.54 18.85
C PRO A 254 -4.15 -4.61 19.61
N ARG A 255 -4.17 -4.63 20.95
CA ARG A 255 -2.94 -4.72 21.76
C ARG A 255 -2.29 -6.09 21.64
N ALA A 256 -3.10 -7.15 21.52
CA ALA A 256 -2.61 -8.51 21.30
C ALA A 256 -2.06 -8.71 19.88
N GLN A 257 -2.39 -7.83 18.93
CA GLN A 257 -1.84 -7.88 17.58
C GLN A 257 -0.38 -7.40 17.51
N VAL A 258 0.13 -6.68 18.52
CA VAL A 258 1.52 -6.17 18.55
C VAL A 258 2.54 -7.30 18.51
N GLU A 259 2.34 -8.35 19.30
CA GLU A 259 3.20 -9.55 19.32
C GLU A 259 3.14 -10.28 17.97
N ILE A 260 1.95 -10.38 17.38
CA ILE A 260 1.77 -11.06 16.09
C ILE A 260 2.53 -10.33 14.98
N ASP A 261 2.40 -9.01 14.89
CA ASP A 261 3.08 -8.20 13.87
C ASP A 261 4.61 -8.14 14.07
N ASN A 262 5.06 -8.10 15.33
CA ASN A 262 6.47 -7.98 15.64
C ASN A 262 7.21 -9.30 15.59
N ASP A 263 6.61 -10.44 15.93
CA ASP A 263 7.39 -11.64 16.24
C ASP A 263 6.88 -12.92 15.56
N ARG A 264 5.64 -12.97 15.08
CA ARG A 264 4.99 -14.25 14.70
C ARG A 264 4.44 -14.31 13.28
N ALA A 265 4.14 -13.16 12.68
CA ALA A 265 3.59 -13.07 11.33
C ALA A 265 4.18 -11.86 10.57
N ARG A 266 5.49 -11.60 10.70
CA ARG A 266 6.15 -10.45 10.04
C ARG A 266 5.90 -10.38 8.53
N TRP A 267 5.61 -11.48 7.86
CA TRP A 267 5.22 -11.47 6.45
C TRP A 267 4.21 -12.63 6.24
N PRO A 268 3.13 -12.46 5.45
CA PRO A 268 2.82 -11.37 4.52
C PRO A 268 2.12 -10.14 5.09
N CYS A 269 2.14 -9.86 6.41
CA CYS A 269 1.33 -8.77 6.95
C CYS A 269 1.67 -7.35 6.43
N PHE A 270 2.81 -7.14 5.75
CA PHE A 270 3.14 -5.87 5.06
C PHE A 270 2.73 -5.85 3.58
N PHE A 271 2.18 -6.94 3.06
CA PHE A 271 1.70 -7.02 1.69
C PHE A 271 0.20 -6.65 1.63
N PRO A 272 -0.27 -6.07 0.53
CA PRO A 272 0.52 -5.33 -0.42
C PRO A 272 0.89 -3.95 0.16
N SER A 273 2.08 -3.46 -0.16
CA SER A 273 2.50 -2.10 0.18
C SER A 273 3.24 -1.45 -0.98
N SER A 274 2.93 -0.18 -1.18
CA SER A 274 3.61 0.72 -2.11
C SER A 274 4.38 1.77 -1.32
N LEU A 275 5.55 2.15 -1.82
CA LEU A 275 6.50 2.96 -1.08
C LEU A 275 6.62 4.37 -1.66
N GLY A 276 6.16 5.36 -0.89
CA GLY A 276 6.31 6.78 -1.22
C GLY A 276 7.48 7.41 -0.46
N MET A 277 8.24 8.27 -1.14
CA MET A 277 9.28 9.10 -0.53
C MET A 277 8.66 10.41 -0.07
N ILE A 278 8.34 10.52 1.21
CA ILE A 278 7.60 11.67 1.74
C ILE A 278 8.56 12.76 2.15
N THR A 279 8.46 13.90 1.49
CA THR A 279 9.31 15.07 1.75
C THR A 279 8.52 16.19 2.39
N THR A 280 9.16 16.89 3.32
CA THR A 280 8.57 18.00 4.08
C THR A 280 9.64 19.01 4.45
N TRP A 281 9.23 20.26 4.67
CA TRP A 281 10.05 21.24 5.36
C TRP A 281 9.84 21.10 6.87
N ALA A 282 10.88 20.72 7.62
CA ALA A 282 10.80 20.64 9.09
C ALA A 282 10.57 22.03 9.70
N ASP A 283 11.25 23.02 9.14
CA ASP A 283 11.13 24.46 9.30
C ASP A 283 11.52 25.10 7.95
N ALA A 284 11.58 26.45 7.89
CA ALA A 284 11.67 27.20 6.63
C ALA A 284 12.73 26.68 5.64
N ASN A 285 13.89 26.21 6.11
CA ASN A 285 15.02 25.85 5.25
C ASN A 285 15.59 24.44 5.52
N ARG A 286 14.92 23.62 6.33
CA ARG A 286 15.44 22.29 6.68
C ARG A 286 14.62 21.18 6.03
N PRO A 287 15.15 20.52 4.98
CA PRO A 287 14.45 19.45 4.31
C PRO A 287 14.41 18.21 5.18
N ASN A 288 13.31 17.47 5.08
CA ASN A 288 13.11 16.19 5.74
C ASN A 288 12.56 15.18 4.73
N PHE A 289 12.94 13.93 4.93
CA PHE A 289 12.57 12.80 4.10
C PHE A 289 12.24 11.60 5.00
N MET A 290 11.12 10.93 4.71
CA MET A 290 10.85 9.59 5.24
C MET A 290 10.28 8.65 4.17
N PRO A 291 10.71 7.38 4.14
CA PRO A 291 9.99 6.36 3.39
C PRO A 291 8.66 6.01 4.08
N CYS A 292 7.58 5.92 3.30
CA CYS A 292 6.24 5.56 3.77
C CYS A 292 5.68 4.40 2.94
N GLY A 293 5.67 3.19 3.51
CA GLY A 293 5.15 1.97 2.86
C GLY A 293 3.62 1.87 2.82
N SER A 294 2.92 2.85 3.38
CA SER A 294 1.46 2.93 3.40
C SER A 294 1.00 4.13 2.56
N THR A 295 1.47 4.18 1.31
CA THR A 295 1.19 5.25 0.36
C THR A 295 0.38 4.71 -0.81
N ALA A 296 -0.73 5.34 -1.19
CA ALA A 296 -1.53 4.90 -2.34
C ALA A 296 -2.22 6.06 -3.05
N ILE A 297 -2.43 5.94 -4.36
CA ILE A 297 -3.38 6.79 -5.08
C ILE A 297 -4.79 6.40 -4.64
N VAL A 298 -5.60 7.38 -4.21
CA VAL A 298 -6.93 7.11 -3.65
C VAL A 298 -8.07 7.77 -4.41
N ALA A 299 -7.82 8.77 -5.25
CA ALA A 299 -8.86 9.36 -6.09
C ALA A 299 -8.33 9.84 -7.43
N ARG A 300 -9.15 9.70 -8.48
CA ARG A 300 -8.87 10.22 -9.81
C ARG A 300 -9.25 11.69 -9.96
N GLN A 301 -10.28 12.16 -9.26
CA GLN A 301 -10.77 13.53 -9.37
C GLN A 301 -11.23 14.11 -8.02
N PRO A 302 -10.53 15.11 -7.46
CA PRO A 302 -9.19 15.55 -7.87
C PRO A 302 -8.16 14.42 -7.73
N PHE A 303 -7.06 14.47 -8.49
CA PHE A 303 -5.99 13.49 -8.38
C PHE A 303 -5.39 13.53 -6.98
N THR A 304 -5.62 12.49 -6.18
CA THR A 304 -5.33 12.49 -4.74
C THR A 304 -4.47 11.29 -4.36
N ILE A 305 -3.39 11.55 -3.64
CA ILE A 305 -2.56 10.53 -2.99
C ILE A 305 -2.81 10.54 -1.48
N ALA A 306 -2.68 9.37 -0.85
CA ALA A 306 -2.80 9.23 0.58
C ALA A 306 -1.55 8.56 1.16
N ILE A 307 -1.17 9.02 2.36
CA ILE A 307 -0.04 8.49 3.12
C ILE A 307 -0.49 8.19 4.55
N SER A 308 -0.04 7.08 5.13
CA SER A 308 -0.37 6.74 6.51
C SER A 308 0.84 6.87 7.43
N ILE A 309 0.72 7.73 8.44
CA ILE A 309 1.83 8.08 9.34
C ILE A 309 1.46 7.72 10.77
N CYS A 310 2.36 7.01 11.46
CA CYS A 310 2.20 6.66 12.87
C CYS A 310 2.25 7.93 13.74
N TYR A 311 1.26 8.09 14.61
CA TYR A 311 1.23 9.13 15.65
C TYR A 311 1.23 8.54 17.06
N ALA A 312 0.96 7.25 17.22
CA ALA A 312 0.89 6.62 18.53
C ALA A 312 2.28 6.13 18.99
N PRO A 313 2.66 6.36 20.26
CA PRO A 313 3.91 5.85 20.84
C PRO A 313 3.72 4.43 21.37
N ILE A 314 3.71 3.44 20.47
CA ILE A 314 3.54 2.02 20.85
C ILE A 314 4.86 1.39 21.28
N ASN A 315 5.91 1.56 20.47
CA ASN A 315 7.28 1.06 20.72
C ASN A 315 8.28 1.72 19.74
N ASP A 316 9.55 1.34 19.79
CA ASP A 316 10.59 1.89 18.90
C ASP A 316 10.28 1.74 17.40
N ARG A 317 9.60 0.66 17.01
CA ARG A 317 9.19 0.40 15.62
C ARG A 317 8.05 1.32 15.20
N TYR A 318 7.07 1.48 16.08
CA TYR A 318 5.83 2.24 15.92
C TYR A 318 5.81 3.43 16.87
N ALA A 319 6.59 4.45 16.48
CA ALA A 319 6.71 5.71 17.20
C ALA A 319 6.19 6.87 16.35
N PRO A 320 5.79 8.00 16.98
CA PRO A 320 5.39 9.22 16.28
C PRO A 320 6.46 9.69 15.30
N ARG A 321 6.04 10.33 14.21
CA ARG A 321 6.95 10.84 13.16
C ARG A 321 6.86 12.36 13.07
N ALA A 322 8.02 13.02 13.19
CA ALA A 322 8.14 14.47 13.01
C ALA A 322 7.61 14.97 11.66
N THR A 323 7.63 14.12 10.63
CA THR A 323 7.01 14.39 9.32
C THR A 323 5.53 14.73 9.47
N LEU A 324 4.77 14.06 10.33
CA LEU A 324 3.34 14.37 10.51
C LEU A 324 3.13 15.78 11.05
N ASP A 325 3.96 16.20 12.01
CA ASP A 325 3.87 17.54 12.57
C ASP A 325 4.27 18.60 11.54
N ALA A 326 5.27 18.31 10.70
CA ALA A 326 5.66 19.18 9.58
C ALA A 326 4.51 19.36 8.58
N ILE A 327 3.84 18.27 8.19
CA ILE A 327 2.69 18.29 7.28
C ILE A 327 1.54 19.10 7.86
N ARG A 328 1.22 18.93 9.14
CA ARG A 328 0.15 19.70 9.80
C ARG A 328 0.45 21.19 9.90
N ARG A 329 1.72 21.55 10.06
CA ARG A 329 2.15 22.96 10.08
C ARG A 329 2.10 23.60 8.69
N SER A 330 2.59 22.91 7.66
CA SER A 330 2.68 23.46 6.32
C SER A 330 1.39 23.31 5.50
N GLY A 331 0.55 22.33 5.85
CA GLY A 331 -0.56 21.86 5.01
C GLY A 331 -0.10 21.19 3.71
N ARG A 332 1.17 20.79 3.60
CA ARG A 332 1.80 20.37 2.33
C ARG A 332 2.82 19.26 2.51
N PHE A 333 2.97 18.42 1.49
CA PHE A 333 4.04 17.41 1.40
C PHE A 333 4.37 17.07 -0.05
N GLY A 334 5.59 16.60 -0.29
CA GLY A 334 5.97 15.98 -1.54
C GLY A 334 5.93 14.46 -1.41
N CYS A 335 5.57 13.77 -2.50
CA CYS A 335 5.61 12.31 -2.58
C CYS A 335 6.38 11.88 -3.83
N GLY A 336 7.65 11.50 -3.63
CA GLY A 336 8.51 10.95 -4.67
C GLY A 336 8.30 9.45 -4.88
N VAL A 337 8.46 8.99 -6.12
CA VAL A 337 8.57 7.57 -6.46
C VAL A 337 10.04 7.18 -6.34
N GLY A 338 10.37 6.25 -5.44
CA GLY A 338 11.71 5.64 -5.40
C GLY A 338 11.87 4.57 -6.49
N TYR A 339 13.09 4.13 -6.74
CA TYR A 339 13.40 3.04 -7.67
C TYR A 339 14.49 2.13 -7.10
N ASP A 340 14.58 0.90 -7.62
CA ASP A 340 15.53 -0.11 -7.16
C ASP A 340 16.95 0.18 -7.68
N ASP A 341 17.63 1.10 -7.00
CA ASP A 341 19.06 1.37 -7.10
C ASP A 341 19.71 1.15 -5.73
N PRO A 342 20.88 0.51 -5.62
CA PRO A 342 21.51 0.22 -4.34
C PRO A 342 21.73 1.45 -3.44
N ALA A 343 22.11 2.60 -4.01
CA ALA A 343 22.32 3.82 -3.23
C ALA A 343 20.98 4.41 -2.78
N PHE A 344 19.94 4.36 -3.62
CA PHE A 344 18.59 4.76 -3.23
C PHE A 344 18.04 3.87 -2.11
N VAL A 345 18.21 2.54 -2.21
CA VAL A 345 17.78 1.58 -1.19
C VAL A 345 18.50 1.84 0.14
N ASP A 346 19.80 2.16 0.12
CA ASP A 346 20.54 2.56 1.33
C ASP A 346 20.04 3.88 1.92
N ALA A 347 19.71 4.87 1.07
CA ALA A 347 19.08 6.12 1.50
C ALA A 347 17.71 5.87 2.18
N ILE A 348 16.89 4.96 1.63
CA ILE A 348 15.61 4.53 2.24
C ILE A 348 15.86 3.91 3.61
N ARG A 349 16.81 2.97 3.73
CA ARG A 349 17.15 2.34 5.01
C ARG A 349 17.59 3.38 6.04
N LEU A 350 18.48 4.28 5.65
CA LEU A 350 18.99 5.32 6.53
C LEU A 350 17.85 6.26 6.99
N ALA A 351 17.07 6.77 6.04
CA ALA A 351 15.97 7.67 6.33
C ALA A 351 14.85 7.01 7.15
N GLY A 352 14.62 5.70 7.01
CA GLY A 352 13.66 4.95 7.81
C GLY A 352 14.07 4.77 9.28
N ASN A 353 15.36 4.88 9.59
CA ASN A 353 15.94 4.66 10.92
C ASN A 353 16.36 5.95 11.64
N LEU A 354 16.47 7.07 10.91
CA LEU A 354 16.81 8.37 11.45
C LEU A 354 15.59 9.24 11.73
N SER A 355 15.56 9.83 12.92
CA SER A 355 14.64 10.92 13.26
C SER A 355 15.36 12.26 13.08
N LEU A 356 14.62 13.30 12.70
CA LEU A 356 15.14 14.68 12.68
C LEU A 356 15.67 15.14 14.04
N ALA A 357 15.12 14.59 15.13
CA ALA A 357 15.57 14.90 16.49
C ALA A 357 17.01 14.41 16.74
N ASP A 358 17.40 13.29 16.14
CA ASP A 358 18.72 12.66 16.32
C ASP A 358 19.72 13.12 15.24
N ALA A 359 19.22 13.44 14.05
CA ALA A 359 20.03 13.84 12.89
C ALA A 359 19.35 15.02 12.16
N PRO A 360 19.68 16.28 12.55
CA PRO A 360 19.11 17.47 11.91
C PRO A 360 19.36 17.54 10.40
N ASP A 361 20.52 17.05 9.93
CA ASP A 361 20.91 17.02 8.51
C ASP A 361 20.63 15.67 7.84
N LYS A 362 19.55 14.99 8.29
CA LYS A 362 19.20 13.63 7.86
C LYS A 362 19.22 13.43 6.34
N VAL A 363 18.76 14.41 5.57
CA VAL A 363 18.72 14.30 4.10
C VAL A 363 20.12 14.36 3.48
N ALA A 364 20.98 15.24 3.96
CA ALA A 364 22.37 15.28 3.52
C ALA A 364 23.09 13.95 3.83
N ALA A 365 22.78 13.34 4.98
CA ALA A 365 23.35 12.05 5.37
C ALA A 365 22.96 10.89 4.43
N THR A 366 21.84 10.99 3.69
CA THR A 366 21.46 9.96 2.71
C THR A 366 22.22 10.05 1.40
N GLY A 367 22.98 11.13 1.16
CA GLY A 367 23.62 11.39 -0.13
C GLY A 367 22.64 11.73 -1.25
N LEU A 368 21.37 12.01 -0.91
CA LEU A 368 20.36 12.44 -1.88
C LEU A 368 20.40 13.96 -1.98
N GLU A 369 20.35 14.46 -3.21
CA GLU A 369 20.23 15.88 -3.48
C GLU A 369 18.77 16.34 -3.42
N VAL A 370 18.58 17.59 -3.01
CA VAL A 370 17.28 18.23 -2.86
C VAL A 370 17.24 19.49 -3.70
N LEU A 371 16.18 19.66 -4.48
CA LEU A 371 15.79 20.97 -5.02
C LEU A 371 14.82 21.64 -4.05
N GLU A 372 15.03 22.94 -3.86
CA GLU A 372 14.13 23.78 -3.10
C GLU A 372 12.85 24.02 -3.90
N ASP A 373 11.71 23.70 -3.29
CA ASP A 373 10.39 24.08 -3.78
C ASP A 373 9.58 24.56 -2.56
N PRO A 374 8.89 25.71 -2.67
CA PRO A 374 8.16 26.30 -1.55
C PRO A 374 7.04 25.41 -1.00
N ARG A 375 6.56 24.42 -1.76
CA ARG A 375 5.51 23.48 -1.33
C ARG A 375 6.09 22.36 -0.47
N ALA A 376 7.13 21.69 -0.96
CA ALA A 376 7.89 20.68 -0.25
C ALA A 376 9.20 20.37 -1.00
N PRO A 377 10.29 20.00 -0.30
CA PRO A 377 11.57 19.72 -0.95
C PRO A 377 11.45 18.56 -1.95
N VAL A 378 12.19 18.63 -3.07
CA VAL A 378 12.15 17.61 -4.13
C VAL A 378 13.43 16.80 -4.12
N LEU A 379 13.34 15.48 -3.94
CA LEU A 379 14.50 14.60 -4.12
C LEU A 379 14.79 14.49 -5.62
N THR A 380 15.95 14.99 -6.07
CA THR A 380 16.27 15.05 -7.52
C THR A 380 16.36 13.68 -8.16
N ALA A 381 16.74 12.68 -7.38
CA ALA A 381 16.83 11.31 -7.85
C ALA A 381 15.46 10.67 -8.14
N CYS A 382 14.35 11.21 -7.62
CA CYS A 382 13.03 10.61 -7.86
C CYS A 382 12.61 10.80 -9.33
N PRO A 383 12.31 9.73 -10.09
CA PRO A 383 11.80 9.83 -11.46
C PRO A 383 10.50 10.66 -11.57
N ILE A 384 9.66 10.58 -10.54
CA ILE A 384 8.38 11.29 -10.46
C ILE A 384 8.24 11.82 -9.03
N THR A 385 7.85 13.08 -8.89
CA THR A 385 7.48 13.69 -7.60
C THR A 385 6.11 14.35 -7.71
N LEU A 386 5.23 14.04 -6.76
CA LEU A 386 3.90 14.62 -6.64
C LEU A 386 3.91 15.68 -5.52
N GLN A 387 3.69 16.94 -5.84
CA GLN A 387 3.55 18.02 -4.87
C GLN A 387 2.10 18.13 -4.43
N CYS A 388 1.86 18.00 -3.12
CA CYS A 388 0.54 17.78 -2.57
C CYS A 388 0.13 18.86 -1.57
N ALA A 389 -1.12 19.31 -1.67
CA ALA A 389 -1.81 20.09 -0.63
C ALA A 389 -2.74 19.19 0.18
N VAL A 390 -2.66 19.27 1.50
CA VAL A 390 -3.47 18.44 2.41
C VAL A 390 -4.92 18.92 2.38
N VAL A 391 -5.83 17.99 2.10
CA VAL A 391 -7.28 18.24 2.07
C VAL A 391 -8.05 17.52 3.18
N GLY A 392 -7.38 16.67 3.96
CA GLY A 392 -7.97 16.05 5.13
C GLY A 392 -7.13 14.95 5.75
N GLU A 393 -7.60 14.45 6.90
CA GLU A 393 -6.98 13.37 7.66
C GLU A 393 -8.03 12.39 8.18
N GLN A 394 -7.71 11.08 8.21
CA GLN A 394 -8.49 10.02 8.85
C GLN A 394 -7.64 9.31 9.91
N ARG A 395 -8.05 9.39 11.19
CA ARG A 395 -7.43 8.60 12.26
C ARG A 395 -7.95 7.16 12.22
N MET A 396 -7.05 6.19 12.43
CA MET A 396 -7.32 4.76 12.20
C MET A 396 -6.86 3.84 13.34
N GLY A 397 -6.44 4.40 14.49
CA GLY A 397 -5.94 3.65 15.65
C GLY A 397 -4.54 4.10 16.06
N THR A 398 -3.50 3.70 15.33
CA THR A 398 -2.11 4.14 15.59
C THR A 398 -1.56 5.06 14.52
N HIS A 399 -2.19 5.05 13.35
CA HIS A 399 -1.83 5.82 12.19
C HIS A 399 -2.94 6.78 11.81
N VAL A 400 -2.54 7.90 11.20
CA VAL A 400 -3.42 8.82 10.51
C VAL A 400 -3.14 8.74 9.01
N MET A 401 -4.20 8.60 8.22
CA MET A 401 -4.14 8.67 6.76
C MET A 401 -4.35 10.13 6.36
N VAL A 402 -3.33 10.74 5.76
CA VAL A 402 -3.38 12.11 5.25
C VAL A 402 -3.71 12.06 3.77
N PHE A 403 -4.67 12.88 3.32
CA PHE A 403 -5.07 12.98 1.92
C PHE A 403 -4.47 14.25 1.30
N GLY A 404 -3.69 14.09 0.23
CA GLY A 404 -3.05 15.18 -0.51
C GLY A 404 -3.56 15.26 -1.93
N VAL A 405 -4.21 16.37 -2.29
CA VAL A 405 -4.50 16.68 -3.69
C VAL A 405 -3.20 17.08 -4.37
N VAL A 406 -2.92 16.45 -5.50
CA VAL A 406 -1.72 16.74 -6.29
C VAL A 406 -1.93 18.03 -7.07
N GLU A 407 -1.14 19.05 -6.75
CA GLU A 407 -1.14 20.35 -7.41
C GLU A 407 -0.11 20.42 -8.54
N GLU A 408 0.97 19.64 -8.45
CA GLU A 408 2.04 19.63 -9.45
C GLU A 408 2.71 18.26 -9.52
N ILE A 409 3.12 17.86 -10.71
CA ILE A 409 3.84 16.63 -11.00
C ILE A 409 5.16 17.01 -11.66
N LEU A 410 6.25 16.69 -10.98
CA LEU A 410 7.60 16.87 -11.50
C LEU A 410 8.09 15.53 -12.05
N VAL A 411 8.52 15.52 -13.31
CA VAL A 411 9.06 14.34 -13.98
C VAL A 411 10.53 14.59 -14.24
N HIS A 412 11.38 13.64 -13.85
CA HIS A 412 12.80 13.72 -14.13
C HIS A 412 13.03 13.74 -15.64
N ARG A 413 13.91 14.62 -16.11
CA ARG A 413 14.12 14.86 -17.56
C ARG A 413 14.55 13.61 -18.35
N ASP A 414 15.21 12.67 -17.67
CA ASP A 414 15.70 11.43 -18.27
C ASP A 414 14.61 10.34 -18.32
N LEU A 415 13.45 10.56 -17.68
CA LEU A 415 12.33 9.62 -17.74
C LEU A 415 11.57 9.83 -19.05
N GLY A 416 11.53 8.79 -19.89
CA GLY A 416 10.79 8.83 -21.13
C GLY A 416 10.65 7.45 -21.79
N PRO A 417 10.02 7.36 -22.98
CA PRO A 417 9.83 6.07 -23.66
C PRO A 417 11.11 5.30 -23.94
N ALA A 418 12.25 6.00 -24.09
CA ALA A 418 13.56 5.39 -24.30
C ALA A 418 14.23 4.87 -23.00
N ALA A 419 13.79 5.37 -21.84
CA ALA A 419 14.31 5.00 -20.52
C ALA A 419 13.14 4.90 -19.52
N PRO A 420 12.21 3.94 -19.71
CA PRO A 420 10.98 3.88 -18.93
C PRO A 420 11.21 3.31 -17.54
N LEU A 421 10.29 3.62 -16.62
CA LEU A 421 10.12 2.84 -15.40
C LEU A 421 9.49 1.50 -15.74
N VAL A 422 10.04 0.42 -15.16
CA VAL A 422 9.50 -0.93 -15.30
C VAL A 422 9.04 -1.41 -13.93
N TRP A 423 7.77 -1.80 -13.83
CA TRP A 423 7.21 -2.27 -12.57
C TRP A 423 6.14 -3.33 -12.79
N GLN A 424 6.19 -4.39 -12.00
CA GLN A 424 5.20 -5.46 -12.03
C GLN A 424 4.21 -5.24 -10.87
N PRO A 425 2.89 -5.12 -11.11
CA PRO A 425 1.89 -4.93 -10.06
C PRO A 425 1.52 -6.18 -9.25
N TRP A 426 2.06 -7.34 -9.64
CA TRP A 426 1.71 -8.65 -9.12
C TRP A 426 2.92 -9.37 -8.52
N ALA A 427 2.72 -10.11 -7.44
CA ALA A 427 3.75 -11.01 -6.94
C ALA A 427 3.75 -12.34 -7.71
N ASN A 428 4.94 -12.87 -7.95
CA ASN A 428 5.12 -14.19 -8.56
C ASN A 428 5.18 -15.25 -7.46
N VAL A 429 4.63 -16.43 -7.70
CA VAL A 429 4.82 -17.60 -6.82
C VAL A 429 5.62 -18.65 -7.56
N LEU A 430 6.77 -19.01 -7.02
CA LEU A 430 7.73 -19.92 -7.63
C LEU A 430 7.92 -21.15 -6.73
N ASN A 431 8.17 -22.31 -7.32
CA ASN A 431 8.62 -23.48 -6.56
C ASN A 431 10.01 -23.20 -5.98
N ILE A 432 10.22 -23.53 -4.72
CA ILE A 432 11.56 -23.55 -4.14
C ILE A 432 12.19 -24.83 -4.70
N ALA A 433 13.18 -24.69 -5.59
CA ALA A 433 13.94 -25.85 -6.05
C ALA A 433 14.49 -26.56 -4.81
N THR A 434 14.16 -27.84 -4.61
CA THR A 434 14.90 -28.68 -3.69
C THR A 434 16.36 -28.57 -4.11
N PRO A 435 17.28 -28.14 -3.23
CA PRO A 435 18.69 -28.28 -3.52
C PRO A 435 18.89 -29.76 -3.85
N ASN A 436 19.36 -30.03 -5.07
CA ASN A 436 19.49 -31.38 -5.58
C ASN A 436 20.03 -32.30 -4.47
N SER A 437 19.25 -33.34 -4.16
CA SER A 437 19.81 -34.54 -3.53
C SER A 437 21.03 -34.97 -4.36
N PRO A 438 22.12 -35.38 -3.69
CA PRO A 438 23.48 -35.45 -4.25
C PRO A 438 23.59 -36.20 -5.58
#